data_AF-A0A528TYQ0-F1
#
_entry.id   AF-A0A528TYQ0-F1
#
_cell.length_a   1.000
_cell.length_b   1.000
_cell.length_c   1.000
_cell.angle_alpha   90.00
_cell.angle_beta   90.00
_cell.angle_gamma   90.00
#
_symmetry.space_group_name_H-M   'P 1'
#
loop_
_entity.id
_entity.type
_entity.pdbx_description
1 polymer ?
#
loop_
_entity_poly.entity_id
_entity_poly.type
_entity_poly.pdbx_seq_one_letter_code
_entity_poly.pdbx_strand_id
1 'polypeptide(L)' 'MKIPKSILLDPEANKAYGAFAVAVSVLAFAYSSNFGQVLILAYYAVWLPLFFVDYRRFTWK' A
#
# COMPACT_ATOMS: atom_id res chain seq x y z
N MET A 1 -14.02 -0.41 -14.54
CA MET A 1 -12.71 -0.39 -15.25
C MET A 1 -11.94 -1.65 -14.88
N LYS A 2 -11.41 -2.40 -15.85
CA LYS A 2 -10.52 -3.56 -15.59
C LYS A 2 -9.10 -3.03 -15.45
N ILE A 3 -8.60 -2.93 -14.21
CA ILE A 3 -7.18 -2.66 -13.97
C ILE A 3 -6.40 -3.89 -14.47
N PRO A 4 -5.45 -3.75 -15.40
CA PRO A 4 -4.65 -4.86 -15.90
C PRO A 4 -3.91 -5.57 -14.75
N LYS A 5 -4.06 -6.90 -14.65
CA LYS A 5 -3.43 -7.73 -13.61
C LYS A 5 -1.90 -7.54 -13.53
N SER A 6 -1.25 -7.18 -14.64
CA SER A 6 0.19 -6.97 -14.71
C SER A 6 0.68 -5.80 -13.86
N ILE A 7 -0.10 -4.73 -13.67
CA ILE A 7 0.37 -3.57 -12.90
C ILE A 7 0.53 -3.90 -11.41
N LEU A 8 -0.26 -4.85 -10.89
CA LEU A 8 -0.25 -5.24 -9.48
C LEU A 8 0.56 -6.51 -9.18
N LEU A 9 0.67 -7.42 -10.15
CA LEU A 9 1.30 -8.72 -9.95
C LEU A 9 2.70 -8.85 -10.57
N ASP A 10 3.05 -7.99 -11.52
CA ASP A 10 4.39 -8.01 -12.13
C ASP A 10 5.37 -7.28 -11.21
N PRO A 11 6.37 -7.98 -10.64
CA PRO A 11 7.36 -7.37 -9.75
C PRO A 11 8.09 -6.20 -10.40
N GLU A 12 8.25 -6.21 -11.73
CA GLU A 12 8.95 -5.14 -12.44
C GLU A 12 8.08 -3.89 -12.58
N ALA A 13 6.77 -4.05 -12.81
CA ALA A 13 5.80 -2.96 -12.85
C ALA A 13 5.44 -2.43 -11.44
N ASN A 14 5.54 -3.27 -10.41
CA ASN A 14 5.15 -2.95 -9.03
C ASN A 14 6.31 -2.40 -8.17
N LYS A 15 7.54 -2.35 -8.70
CA LYS A 15 8.73 -1.80 -8.02
C LYS A 15 8.52 -0.37 -7.52
N ALA A 16 7.93 0.50 -8.34
CA ALA A 16 7.69 1.89 -7.97
C ALA A 16 6.70 2.02 -6.82
N TYR A 17 5.62 1.23 -6.85
CA TYR A 17 4.64 1.17 -5.76
C TYR A 17 5.26 0.60 -4.48
N GLY A 18 6.07 -0.46 -4.58
CA GLY A 18 6.79 -1.03 -3.45
C GLY A 18 7.76 -0.02 -2.82
N ALA A 19 8.57 0.66 -3.64
CA ALA A 19 9.49 1.70 -3.17
C ALA A 19 8.76 2.86 -2.50
N PHE A 20 7.64 3.31 -3.09
CA PHE A 20 6.81 4.35 -2.50
C PHE A 20 6.20 3.93 -1.17
N ALA A 21 5.63 2.71 -1.08
CA ALA A 21 5.07 2.17 0.15
C ALA A 21 6.14 2.10 1.25
N VAL A 22 7.35 1.62 0.94
CA VAL A 22 8.46 1.57 1.88
C VAL A 22 8.85 2.98 2.36
N ALA A 23 8.97 3.95 1.44
CA ALA A 23 9.32 5.32 1.79
C ALA A 23 8.28 5.96 2.72
N VAL A 24 6.98 5.78 2.42
CA VAL A 24 5.88 6.26 3.26
C VAL A 24 5.90 5.61 4.64
N SER A 25 6.16 4.31 4.73
CA SER A 25 6.30 3.61 6.00
C SER A 25 7.46 4.15 6.83
N VAL A 26 8.64 4.33 6.23
CA VAL A 26 9.82 4.86 6.92
C VAL A 26 9.54 6.27 7.46
N LEU A 27 8.93 7.14 6.65
CA LEU A 27 8.53 8.48 7.09
C LEU A 27 7.50 8.42 8.23
N ALA A 28 6.46 7.59 8.08
CA ALA A 28 5.41 7.47 9.08
C ALA A 28 5.97 7.01 10.44
N PHE A 29 6.88 6.04 10.44
CA PHE A 29 7.50 5.55 11.68
C PHE A 29 8.53 6.53 12.25
N ALA A 30 9.39 7.12 11.41
CA ALA A 30 10.41 8.06 11.85
C ALA A 30 9.83 9.33 12.49
N TYR A 31 8.69 9.82 11.99
CA TYR A 31 8.02 11.02 12.50
C TYR A 31 6.82 10.71 13.41
N SER A 32 6.59 9.43 13.73
CA SER A 32 5.49 9.01 14.62
C SER A 32 5.58 9.66 16.01
N SER A 33 6.78 9.96 16.50
CA SER A 33 6.97 10.68 17.76
C SER A 33 6.48 12.13 17.72
N ASN A 34 6.50 12.77 16.55
CA ASN A 34 6.16 14.18 16.40
C ASN A 34 4.66 14.38 16.18
N PHE A 35 4.05 13.50 15.38
CA PHE A 35 2.63 13.57 15.00
C PHE A 35 1.73 12.62 15.80
N GLY A 36 2.34 11.72 16.58
CA GLY A 36 1.64 10.78 17.45
C GLY A 36 0.67 9.87 16.69
N GLN A 37 -0.46 9.61 17.34
CA GLN A 37 -1.49 8.68 16.88
C GLN A 37 -2.10 9.06 15.52
N VAL A 38 -2.18 10.36 15.20
CA VAL A 38 -2.83 10.84 13.96
C VAL A 38 -2.10 10.32 12.72
N LEU A 39 -0.77 10.33 12.74
CA LEU A 39 0.03 9.83 11.61
C LEU A 39 -0.11 8.32 11.42
N ILE A 40 -0.19 7.58 12.52
CA ILE A 40 -0.41 6.13 12.49
C ILE A 40 -1.80 5.79 11.94
N LEU A 41 -2.84 6.51 12.36
CA LEU A 41 -4.19 6.32 11.84
C LEU A 41 -4.28 6.68 10.35
N ALA A 42 -3.66 7.78 9.93
CA ALA A 42 -3.58 8.16 8.52
C ALA A 42 -2.82 7.11 7.70
N TYR A 43 -1.72 6.58 8.22
CA TYR A 43 -0.99 5.48 7.60
C TYR A 43 -1.90 4.27 7.38
N TYR A 44 -2.64 3.80 8.39
CA TYR A 44 -3.60 2.69 8.21
C TYR A 44 -4.76 3.03 7.28
N ALA A 45 -5.22 4.28 7.26
CA ALA A 45 -6.26 4.73 6.34
C ALA A 45 -5.83 4.63 4.86
N VAL A 46 -4.54 4.80 4.55
CA VAL A 46 -3.99 4.58 3.21
C VAL A 46 -4.10 3.11 2.78
N TRP A 47 -4.02 2.17 3.72
CA TRP A 47 -4.16 0.73 3.44
C TRP A 47 -5.61 0.26 3.43
N LEU A 48 -6.55 1.02 4.01
CA LEU A 48 -7.96 0.66 4.11
C LEU A 48 -8.65 0.33 2.76
N PRO A 49 -8.39 1.06 1.66
CA PRO A 49 -8.94 0.74 0.34
C PRO A 49 -8.61 -0.67 -0.14
N LEU A 50 -7.46 -1.24 0.28
CA LEU A 50 -7.09 -2.60 -0.10
C LEU A 50 -8.06 -3.63 0.46
N PHE A 51 -8.73 -3.37 1.59
CA PHE A 51 -9.74 -4.29 2.12
C PHE A 51 -10.95 -4.46 1.19
N PHE A 52 -11.21 -3.47 0.34
CA PHE A 52 -12.28 -3.49 -0.65
C PHE A 52 -11.80 -4.02 -2.01
N VAL A 53 -10.50 -4.20 -2.19
CA VAL A 53 -9.94 -4.86 -3.36
C VAL A 53 -10.10 -6.36 -3.18
N ASP A 54 -10.86 -6.98 -4.08
CA ASP A 54 -11.16 -8.42 -4.01
C ASP A 54 -9.90 -9.26 -4.30
N TYR A 55 -9.10 -9.54 -3.27
CA TYR A 55 -7.86 -10.33 -3.36
C TYR A 55 -8.12 -11.78 -3.80
N ARG A 56 -9.36 -12.30 -3.70
CA ARG A 56 -9.70 -13.66 -4.17
C ARG A 56 -9.58 -13.81 -5.68
N ARG A 57 -9.56 -12.72 -6.45
CA ARG A 57 -9.26 -12.77 -7.90
C ARG A 57 -7.78 -12.93 -8.23
N PHE A 58 -6.91 -12.79 -7.24
CA PHE A 58 -5.46 -12.84 -7.39
C PHE A 58 -4.86 -14.20 -6.98
N THR A 59 -5.57 -15.00 -6.16
CA THR A 59 -5.10 -16.29 -5.63
C THR A 59 -5.59 -17.54 -6.37
N TRP A 60 -6.15 -17.40 -7.58
CA TRP A 60 -6.50 -18.56 -8.42
C TRP A 60 -5.65 -18.59 -9.70
N LYS A 61 -4.56 -19.36 -9.63
CA LYS A 61 -4.06 -20.22 -10.70
C LYS A 61 -3.58 -21.51 -10.06
#